data_AF-A0A843AMJ2-F1
#
_entry.id   AF-A0A843AMJ2-F1
#
_cell.length_a   1.000
_cell.length_b   1.000
_cell.length_c   1.000
_cell.angle_alpha   90.00
_cell.angle_beta   90.00
_cell.angle_gamma   90.00
#
_symmetry.space_group_name_H-M   'P 1'
#
loop_
_entity.id
_entity.type
_entity.pdbx_description
1 polymer ?
#
loop_
_entity_poly.entity_id
_entity_poly.type
_entity_poly.pdbx_seq_one_letter_code
_entity_poly.pdbx_strand_id
1 'polypeptide(L)' 'MEMEAAKKKYQGLVGSIRSMERVAVAFSGGADSTLLLKAALDSGAEVTAFMAIGEIFFPQEQSGAIHLAEK' A
#
# COMPACT_ATOMS: atom_id res chain seq x y z
N MET A 1 -1.41 -7.45 24.53
CA MET A 1 -2.71 -7.85 23.95
C MET A 1 -3.04 -7.07 22.67
N GLU A 2 -2.87 -5.74 22.65
CA GLU A 2 -3.17 -4.91 21.46
C GLU A 2 -2.33 -5.24 20.22
N MET A 3 -1.03 -5.49 20.38
CA MET A 3 -0.13 -5.86 19.28
C MET A 3 -0.59 -7.14 18.56
N GLU A 4 -1.10 -8.12 19.30
CA GLU A 4 -1.62 -9.37 18.71
C GLU A 4 -2.93 -9.14 17.94
N ALA A 5 -3.79 -8.24 18.42
CA ALA A 5 -4.99 -7.84 17.70
C ALA A 5 -4.64 -7.11 16.39
N ALA A 6 -3.63 -6.23 16.41
CA ALA A 6 -3.15 -5.53 15.22
C ALA A 6 -2.57 -6.51 14.17
N LYS A 7 -1.73 -7.46 14.59
CA LYS A 7 -1.21 -8.51 13.71
C LYS A 7 -2.33 -9.35 13.07
N LYS A 8 -3.35 -9.72 13.85
CA LYS A 8 -4.50 -10.47 13.33
C LYS A 8 -5.27 -9.68 12.27
N LYS A 9 -5.48 -8.37 12.48
CA LYS A 9 -6.10 -7.49 11.48
C LYS A 9 -5.25 -7.41 10.21
N TYR A 10 -3.94 -7.25 10.35
CA TYR A 10 -3.01 -7.24 9.22
C TYR A 10 -3.07 -8.54 8.41
N GLN A 11 -3.03 -9.70 9.07
CA GLN A 11 -3.17 -10.99 8.40
C GLN A 11 -4.51 -11.15 7.68
N GLY A 12 -5.60 -10.63 8.26
CA GLY A 12 -6.91 -10.59 7.61
C GLY A 12 -6.92 -9.73 6.34
N LEU A 13 -6.27 -8.56 6.38
CA LEU A 13 -6.09 -7.69 5.22
C LEU A 13 -5.29 -8.41 4.11
N VAL A 14 -4.12 -8.96 4.45
CA VAL A 14 -3.26 -9.70 3.51
C VAL A 14 -4.02 -10.87 2.88
N GLY A 15 -4.77 -11.65 3.66
CA GLY A 15 -5.57 -12.75 3.14
C GLY A 15 -6.69 -12.30 2.21
N SER A 16 -7.34 -11.17 2.52
CA SER A 16 -8.38 -10.59 1.66
C SER A 16 -7.80 -10.15 0.31
N ILE A 17 -6.65 -9.47 0.31
CA ILE A 17 -5.98 -9.03 -0.93
C ILE A 17 -5.52 -10.24 -1.75
N ARG A 18 -4.97 -11.27 -1.10
CA ARG A 18 -4.54 -12.50 -1.80
C ARG A 18 -5.67 -13.13 -2.61
N SER A 19 -6.90 -13.11 -2.08
CA SER A 19 -8.08 -13.67 -2.77
C SER A 19 -8.49 -12.90 -4.02
N MET A 20 -8.00 -11.66 -4.21
CA MET A 20 -8.27 -10.85 -5.39
C MET A 20 -7.33 -11.18 -6.56
N GLU A 21 -6.24 -11.92 -6.33
CA GLU A 21 -5.21 -12.37 -7.29
C GLU A 21 -4.39 -11.25 -7.96
N ARG A 22 -5.04 -10.16 -8.40
CA ARG A 22 -4.41 -8.97 -9.00
C ARG A 22 -5.08 -7.71 -8.49
N VAL A 23 -4.30 -6.71 -8.07
CA VAL A 23 -4.81 -5.47 -7.49
C VAL A 23 -4.10 -4.22 -8.02
N ALA A 24 -4.89 -3.15 -8.17
CA ALA A 24 -4.41 -1.80 -8.40
C ALA A 24 -4.48 -1.01 -7.09
N VAL A 25 -3.35 -0.45 -6.63
CA VAL A 25 -3.26 0.29 -5.38
C VAL A 25 -3.06 1.78 -5.67
N ALA A 26 -4.00 2.63 -5.26
CA ALA A 26 -3.78 4.07 -5.24
C ALA A 26 -2.80 4.41 -4.11
N PHE A 27 -1.65 4.98 -4.46
CA PHE A 27 -0.53 5.18 -3.57
C PHE A 27 -0.14 6.66 -3.49
N SER A 28 -0.13 7.22 -2.29
CA SER A 28 0.20 8.62 -2.03
C SER A 28 1.48 8.83 -1.21
N GLY A 29 2.11 7.75 -0.71
CA GLY A 29 3.24 7.83 0.22
C GLY A 29 2.85 8.07 1.68
N GLY A 30 1.56 8.29 1.98
CA GLY A 30 1.06 8.39 3.36
C GLY A 30 1.08 7.03 4.07
N ALA A 31 1.01 7.04 5.41
CA ALA A 31 1.09 5.84 6.25
C ALA A 31 0.06 4.77 5.86
N ASP A 32 -1.19 5.17 5.59
CA ASP A 32 -2.26 4.24 5.23
C ASP A 32 -2.00 3.58 3.87
N SER A 33 -1.67 4.38 2.85
CA SER A 33 -1.37 3.85 1.51
C SER A 33 -0.10 3.00 1.50
N THR A 34 0.87 3.31 2.37
CA THR A 34 2.10 2.53 2.54
C THR A 34 1.81 1.19 3.20
N LEU A 35 1.00 1.18 4.27
CA LEU A 35 0.57 -0.06 4.90
C LEU A 35 -0.22 -0.94 3.94
N LEU A 36 -1.11 -0.35 3.14
CA LEU A 36 -1.90 -1.08 2.15
C LEU A 36 -1.03 -1.65 1.02
N LEU A 37 -0.12 -0.86 0.48
CA LEU A 37 0.83 -1.34 -0.54
C LEU A 37 1.70 -2.48 0.02
N LYS A 38 2.19 -2.34 1.24
CA LYS A 38 2.97 -3.41 1.89
C LYS A 38 2.13 -4.68 2.10
N ALA A 39 0.89 -4.55 2.57
CA ALA A 39 -0.02 -5.69 2.72
C ALA A 39 -0.32 -6.37 1.38
N ALA A 40 -0.46 -5.58 0.31
CA ALA A 40 -0.68 -6.10 -1.03
C ALA A 40 0.54 -6.89 -1.54
N LEU A 41 1.75 -6.35 -1.38
CA LEU A 41 3.00 -7.05 -1.73
C LEU A 41 3.18 -8.34 -0.91
N ASP A 42 2.89 -8.31 0.39
CA ASP A 42 2.97 -9.48 1.27
C ASP A 42 1.91 -10.55 0.96
N SER A 43 0.82 -10.19 0.27
CA SER A 43 -0.26 -11.11 -0.07
C SER A 43 0.11 -12.11 -1.17
N GLY A 44 1.11 -11.79 -1.97
CA GLY A 44 1.48 -12.55 -3.17
C GLY A 44 0.55 -12.35 -4.37
N ALA A 45 -0.40 -11.40 -4.28
CA ALA A 45 -1.14 -10.94 -5.45
C ALA A 45 -0.22 -10.21 -6.44
N GLU A 46 -0.63 -10.12 -7.70
CA GLU A 46 0.02 -9.24 -8.67
C GLU A 46 -0.39 -7.78 -8.39
N VAL A 47 0.59 -6.93 -8.07
CA VAL A 47 0.33 -5.55 -7.60
C VAL A 47 0.81 -4.53 -8.61
N THR A 48 -0.06 -3.57 -8.94
CA THR A 48 0.33 -2.34 -9.64
C THR A 48 -0.03 -1.12 -8.77
N ALA A 49 0.96 -0.31 -8.44
CA ALA A 49 0.74 0.94 -7.71
C ALA A 49 0.53 2.11 -8.68
N PHE A 50 -0.45 2.96 -8.39
CA PHE A 50 -0.77 4.16 -9.15
C PHE A 50 -0.66 5.39 -8.25
N MET A 51 0.08 6.38 -8.69
CA MET A 51 0.13 7.69 -8.04
C MET A 51 -0.58 8.71 -8.91
N ALA A 52 -1.51 9.46 -8.32
CA ALA A 52 -2.13 10.59 -9.00
C ALA A 52 -1.12 11.76 -9.08
N ILE A 53 -1.07 12.41 -10.23
CA ILE A 53 -0.25 13.61 -10.47
C ILE A 53 -1.15 14.78 -10.87
N GLY A 54 -0.76 16.00 -10.52
CA GLY A 54 -1.53 17.21 -10.81
C GLY A 54 -0.96 18.45 -10.14
N GLU A 55 -1.38 19.63 -10.59
CA GLU A 55 -0.87 20.95 -10.15
C GLU A 55 -1.13 21.25 -8.67
N ILE A 56 -2.09 20.54 -8.05
CA ILE A 56 -2.45 20.70 -6.63
C ILE A 56 -1.56 19.88 -5.68
N PHE A 57 -0.63 19.08 -6.19
CA PHE A 57 0.25 18.23 -5.38
C PHE A 57 1.68 18.75 -5.38
N PHE A 58 2.34 18.73 -4.22
CA PHE A 58 3.72 19.19 -4.12
C PHE A 58 4.69 18.16 -4.74
N PRO A 59 5.61 18.57 -5.63
CA PRO A 59 6.56 17.64 -6.26
C PRO A 59 7.41 16.83 -5.28
N GLN A 60 7.70 17.38 -4.10
CA GLN A 60 8.47 16.71 -3.05
C GLN A 60 7.72 15.50 -2.47
N GLU A 61 6.40 15.62 -2.30
CA GLU A 61 5.55 14.52 -1.82
C GLU A 61 5.51 13.38 -2.85
N GLN A 62 5.44 13.74 -4.14
CA GLN A 62 5.49 12.77 -5.24
C GLN A 62 6.80 12.00 -5.28
N SER A 63 7.94 12.71 -5.19
CA SER A 63 9.27 12.09 -5.19
C SER A 63 9.46 11.16 -4.00
N GLY A 64 9.02 11.59 -2.81
CA GLY A 64 9.06 10.78 -1.59
C GLY A 64 8.21 9.50 -1.69
N ALA A 65 7.00 9.61 -2.27
CA ALA A 65 6.15 8.46 -2.52
C ALA A 65 6.81 7.47 -3.48
N ILE A 66 7.25 7.91 -4.67
CA ILE A 66 7.89 7.02 -5.66
C ILE A 66 9.06 6.26 -5.03
N HIS A 67 9.96 6.97 -4.32
CA HIS A 67 11.11 6.34 -3.68
C HIS A 67 10.73 5.29 -2.63
N LEU A 68 9.59 5.45 -1.96
CA LEU A 68 9.09 4.48 -0.98
C LEU A 68 8.45 3.25 -1.66
N ALA A 69 7.77 3.45 -2.79
CA ALA A 69 7.12 2.35 -3.54
C ALA A 69 8.12 1.43 -4.27
N GLU A 70 9.30 1.95 -4.61
CA GLU A 70 10.35 1.19 -5.32
C GLU A 70 11.24 0.33 -4.41
N LYS A 71 11.02 0.33 -3.09
CA LYS A 71 11.76 -0.47 -2.11
C LYS A 71 11.07 -1.78 -1.76
#